data_AF-A0A936RR31-F1
#
_entry.id   AF-A0A936RR31-F1
#
_cell.length_a   1.000
_cell.length_b   1.000
_cell.length_c   1.000
_cell.angle_alpha   90.00
_cell.angle_beta   90.00
_cell.angle_gamma   90.00
#
_symmetry.space_group_name_H-M   'P 1'
#
loop_
_entity.id
_entity.type
_entity.pdbx_description
1 polymer ?
#
loop_
_entity_poly.entity_id
_entity_poly.type
_entity_poly.pdbx_seq_one_letter_code
_entity_poly.pdbx_strand_id
1 'polypeptide(L)'
;MTDRGYKIPGIIKIDVEGAEYDVLLGAKNTLQKYQPHILLATHDCHLPGVQKKCVQLLEEMGYHVQHTGTHNKHMAGLDDYIAIHKSKI
;
A
#
# COMPACT_ATOMS: atom_id res chain seq x y z
N MET A 1 16.94 13.17 -3.42
CA MET A 1 17.76 11.94 -3.27
C MET A 1 17.74 11.52 -1.80
N THR A 2 18.06 10.28 -1.49
CA THR A 2 18.28 9.83 -0.10
C THR A 2 19.61 10.39 0.42
N ASP A 3 19.84 10.32 1.73
CA ASP A 3 21.08 10.77 2.36
C ASP A 3 22.31 9.96 1.88
N ARG A 4 22.07 8.81 1.24
CA ARG A 4 23.09 7.95 0.61
C ARG A 4 23.21 8.16 -0.91
N GLY A 5 22.57 9.20 -1.47
CA GLY A 5 22.64 9.53 -2.90
C GLY A 5 21.70 8.74 -3.82
N TYR A 6 20.96 7.75 -3.31
CA TYR A 6 19.98 7.01 -4.14
C TYR A 6 18.78 7.87 -4.52
N LYS A 7 18.19 7.60 -5.69
CA LYS A 7 16.93 8.21 -6.09
C LYS A 7 15.80 7.75 -5.15
N ILE A 8 14.95 8.69 -4.75
CA ILE A 8 13.77 8.39 -3.93
C ILE A 8 12.76 7.66 -4.83
N PRO A 9 12.16 6.54 -4.39
CA PRO A 9 11.15 5.84 -5.18
C PRO A 9 9.92 6.73 -5.37
N GLY A 10 9.47 6.86 -6.61
CA GLY A 10 8.19 7.50 -6.92
C GLY A 10 7.00 6.58 -6.72
N ILE A 11 7.23 5.26 -6.79
CA ILE A 11 6.22 4.20 -6.72
C ILE A 11 6.80 3.05 -5.88
N ILE A 12 5.96 2.40 -5.07
CA ILE A 12 6.26 1.16 -4.34
C ILE A 12 5.19 0.13 -4.67
N LYS A 13 5.58 -1.10 -4.99
CA LYS A 13 4.68 -2.26 -5.05
C LYS A 13 4.82 -3.05 -3.74
N ILE A 14 3.69 -3.42 -3.13
CA ILE A 14 3.63 -4.27 -1.93
C ILE A 14 2.79 -5.49 -2.28
N ASP A 15 3.42 -6.66 -2.21
CA ASP A 15 2.88 -7.95 -2.59
C ASP A 15 3.60 -9.01 -1.76
N VAL A 16 3.08 -9.29 -0.56
CA VAL A 16 3.82 -9.95 0.53
C VAL A 16 2.99 -10.99 1.29
N GLU A 17 1.95 -11.53 0.67
CA GLU A 17 1.21 -12.73 1.12
C GLU A 17 0.69 -12.67 2.57
N GLY A 18 0.14 -11.52 2.99
CA GLY A 18 -0.49 -11.33 4.30
C GLY A 18 0.31 -10.46 5.28
N ALA A 19 1.56 -10.12 4.96
CA ALA A 19 2.42 -9.25 5.78
C ALA A 19 2.27 -7.74 5.44
N GLU A 20 1.24 -7.35 4.68
CA GLU A 20 1.15 -6.01 4.10
C GLU A 20 1.09 -4.91 5.16
N TYR A 21 0.33 -5.13 6.22
CA TYR A 21 0.17 -4.15 7.29
C TYR A 21 1.49 -3.90 8.03
N ASP A 22 2.26 -4.94 8.31
CA ASP A 22 3.56 -4.82 8.98
C ASP A 22 4.59 -4.12 8.07
N VAL A 23 4.56 -4.39 6.76
CA VAL A 23 5.36 -3.65 5.78
C VAL A 23 5.02 -2.16 5.78
N LEU A 24 3.72 -1.81 5.79
CA LEU A 24 3.28 -0.42 5.85
C LEU A 24 3.71 0.27 7.15
N LEU A 25 3.59 -0.42 8.29
CA LEU A 25 4.05 0.10 9.59
C LEU A 25 5.57 0.32 9.60
N GLY A 26 6.35 -0.65 9.13
CA GLY A 26 7.80 -0.53 9.01
C GLY A 26 8.23 0.58 8.05
N ALA A 27 7.43 0.85 7.01
CA ALA A 27 7.68 1.90 6.03
C ALA A 27 7.11 3.27 6.41
N LYS A 28 6.44 3.42 7.57
CA LYS A 28 5.67 4.62 7.94
C LYS A 28 6.43 5.93 7.72
N ASN A 29 7.67 6.03 8.20
CA ASN A 29 8.50 7.23 8.04
C ASN A 29 8.80 7.55 6.57
N THR A 30 9.08 6.53 5.76
CA THR A 30 9.32 6.68 4.32
C THR A 30 8.07 7.18 3.61
N LEU A 31 6.92 6.58 3.93
CA LEU A 31 5.64 6.92 3.31
C LEU A 31 5.17 8.34 3.68
N GLN A 32 5.37 8.77 4.93
CA GLN A 32 5.05 10.13 5.37
C GLN A 32 5.98 11.18 4.75
N LYS A 33 7.29 10.89 4.69
CA LYS A 33 8.30 11.85 4.19
C LYS A 33 8.28 12.01 2.68
N TYR A 34 8.12 10.91 1.93
CA TYR A 34 8.33 10.91 0.47
C TYR A 34 7.05 10.69 -0.34
N GLN A 35 5.98 10.21 0.30
CA GLN A 35 4.65 10.09 -0.28
C GLN A 35 4.61 9.35 -1.64
N PRO A 36 5.31 8.21 -1.83
CA PRO A 36 5.31 7.50 -3.11
C PRO A 36 3.91 6.99 -3.45
N HIS A 37 3.58 6.81 -4.73
CA HIS A 37 2.37 6.05 -5.09
C HIS A 37 2.54 4.59 -4.67
N ILE A 38 1.47 3.94 -4.25
CA ILE A 38 1.54 2.56 -3.77
C ILE A 38 0.63 1.69 -4.64
N LEU A 39 1.19 0.60 -5.13
CA LEU A 39 0.45 -0.52 -5.72
C LEU A 39 0.40 -1.61 -4.65
N LEU A 40 -0.76 -1.80 -4.04
CA LEU A 40 -0.94 -2.68 -2.89
C LEU A 40 -1.79 -3.89 -3.26
N ALA A 41 -1.24 -5.09 -3.15
CA ALA A 41 -1.97 -6.36 -3.20
C ALA A 41 -2.19 -6.85 -1.76
N THR A 42 -3.45 -7.01 -1.34
CA THR A 42 -3.80 -7.49 0.00
C THR A 42 -4.25 -8.94 -0.06
N HIS A 43 -3.77 -9.75 0.89
CA HIS A 43 -4.01 -11.19 0.95
C HIS A 43 -4.77 -11.57 2.23
N ASP A 44 -6.03 -11.16 2.32
CA ASP A 44 -6.97 -11.52 3.40
C ASP A 44 -7.19 -13.04 3.51
N CYS A 45 -6.98 -13.80 2.43
CA CYS A 45 -6.97 -15.25 2.46
C CYS A 45 -5.83 -15.84 3.31
N HIS A 46 -4.72 -15.10 3.49
CA HIS A 46 -3.59 -15.48 4.34
C HIS A 46 -3.68 -14.86 5.73
N LEU A 47 -4.10 -13.60 5.83
CA LEU A 47 -4.31 -12.91 7.09
C LEU A 47 -5.65 -12.15 7.10
N PRO A 48 -6.72 -12.71 7.69
CA PRO A 48 -8.03 -12.07 7.68
C PRO A 48 -8.03 -10.66 8.28
N GLY A 49 -8.60 -9.70 7.54
CA GLY A 49 -8.69 -8.30 7.92
C GLY A 49 -7.44 -7.47 7.66
N VAL A 50 -6.39 -8.02 7.03
CA VAL A 50 -5.19 -7.25 6.65
C VAL A 50 -5.53 -6.15 5.65
N GLN A 51 -6.43 -6.42 4.71
CA GLN A 51 -7.00 -5.47 3.76
C GLN A 51 -7.53 -4.22 4.46
N LYS A 52 -8.47 -4.41 5.40
CA LYS A 52 -9.08 -3.29 6.14
C LYS A 52 -8.03 -2.48 6.92
N LYS A 53 -7.10 -3.16 7.59
CA LYS A 53 -6.02 -2.49 8.34
C LYS A 53 -5.10 -1.66 7.43
N CYS A 54 -4.75 -2.19 6.26
CA CYS A 54 -3.91 -1.49 5.29
C CYS A 54 -4.61 -0.26 4.71
N VAL A 55 -5.87 -0.42 4.28
CA VAL A 55 -6.67 0.69 3.72
C VAL A 55 -6.81 1.80 4.76
N GLN A 56 -7.23 1.47 5.99
CA GLN A 56 -7.41 2.45 7.05
C GLN A 56 -6.10 3.19 7.37
N LEU A 57 -4.98 2.48 7.52
CA LEU A 57 -3.68 3.10 7.80
C LEU A 57 -3.26 4.07 6.69
N LEU A 58 -3.43 3.68 5.43
CA LEU A 58 -3.09 4.54 4.30
C LEU A 58 -3.98 5.79 4.23
N GLU A 59 -5.28 5.64 4.49
CA GLU A 59 -6.22 6.77 4.56
C GLU A 59 -5.87 7.75 5.70
N GLU A 60 -5.54 7.23 6.89
CA GLU A 60 -5.05 8.00 8.04
C GLU A 60 -3.75 8.74 7.71
N MET A 61 -2.90 8.16 6.86
CA MET A 61 -1.66 8.77 6.37
C MET A 61 -1.87 9.76 5.23
N GLY A 62 -3.11 10.06 4.84
CA GLY A 62 -3.42 11.06 3.82
C GLY A 62 -3.44 10.53 2.38
N TYR A 63 -3.48 9.21 2.19
CA TYR A 63 -3.69 8.63 0.86
C TYR A 63 -5.17 8.56 0.50
N HIS A 64 -5.45 8.72 -0.79
CA HIS A 64 -6.67 8.23 -1.42
C HIS A 64 -6.40 6.82 -1.93
N VAL A 65 -7.19 5.84 -1.47
CA VAL A 65 -6.98 4.42 -1.78
C VAL A 65 -8.11 3.96 -2.70
N GLN A 66 -7.77 3.61 -3.93
CA GLN A 66 -8.70 3.16 -4.95
C GLN A 66 -8.55 1.65 -5.16
N HIS A 67 -9.63 0.90 -4.98
CA HIS A 67 -9.70 -0.51 -5.37
C HIS A 67 -9.74 -0.63 -6.90
N THR A 68 -8.95 -1.53 -7.49
CA THR A 68 -8.84 -1.65 -8.95
C THR A 68 -9.86 -2.62 -9.58
N GLY A 69 -10.81 -3.12 -8.79
CA GLY A 69 -11.82 -4.09 -9.20
C GLY A 69 -11.35 -5.55 -9.08
N THR A 70 -12.24 -6.48 -9.43
CA THR A 70 -12.04 -7.94 -9.27
C THR A 70 -11.54 -8.63 -10.54
N HIS A 71 -10.77 -7.94 -11.39
CA HIS A 71 -10.25 -8.57 -12.60
C HIS A 71 -9.26 -9.69 -12.24
N ASN A 72 -9.60 -10.93 -12.61
CA ASN A 72 -8.77 -12.15 -12.50
C ASN A 72 -8.57 -12.77 -11.10
N LYS A 73 -9.32 -12.37 -10.08
CA LYS A 73 -9.16 -12.98 -8.75
C LYS A 73 -10.07 -14.20 -8.60
N HIS A 74 -9.52 -15.36 -8.92
CA HIS A 74 -10.18 -16.67 -8.77
C HIS A 74 -10.42 -17.05 -7.30
N MET A 75 -9.79 -16.34 -6.35
CA MET A 75 -9.89 -16.60 -4.92
C MET A 75 -10.36 -15.35 -4.16
N ALA A 76 -11.33 -15.54 -3.26
CA ALA A 76 -11.80 -14.51 -2.35
C ALA A 76 -10.68 -14.12 -1.36
N GLY A 77 -10.65 -12.84 -0.96
CA GLY A 77 -9.64 -12.31 -0.04
C GLY A 77 -8.32 -11.95 -0.71
N LEU A 78 -8.27 -11.90 -2.03
CA LEU A 78 -7.22 -11.22 -2.78
C LEU A 78 -7.83 -9.92 -3.31
N ASP A 79 -7.19 -8.77 -3.07
CA ASP A 79 -7.66 -7.46 -3.56
C ASP A 79 -6.47 -6.57 -3.95
N ASP A 80 -6.64 -5.74 -4.99
CA ASP A 80 -5.59 -4.85 -5.49
C ASP A 80 -6.04 -3.39 -5.38
N TYR A 81 -5.10 -2.54 -4.99
CA TYR A 81 -5.33 -1.13 -4.71
C TYR A 81 -4.24 -0.25 -5.31
N ILE A 82 -4.64 0.95 -5.70
CA ILE A 82 -3.75 2.07 -6.00
C ILE A 82 -3.95 3.11 -4.91
N ALA A 83 -2.88 3.46 -4.19
CA ALA A 83 -2.91 4.55 -3.22
C ALA A 83 -2.09 5.75 -3.73
N ILE A 84 -2.73 6.92 -3.79
CA ILE A 84 -2.10 8.19 -4.17
C ILE A 84 -2.26 9.17 -3.03
N HIS A 85 -1.18 9.81 -2.60
CA HIS A 85 -1.25 10.81 -1.53
C HIS A 85 -2.05 12.02 -2.00
N LYS A 86 -2.97 12.54 -1.16
CA LYS A 86 -3.90 13.63 -1.50
C LYS A 86 -3.22 14.93 -1.94
N SER A 87 -1.95 15.14 -1.61
CA SER A 87 -1.15 16.28 -2.09
C SER A 87 -0.79 16.22 -3.58
N LYS A 88 -1.04 15.08 -4.25
CA LYS A 88 -0.66 14.80 -5.65
C LYS A 88 -1.85 14.59 -6.57
N ILE A 89 -3.06 14.84 -6.09
CA ILE A 89 -4.34 14.68 -6.80
C ILE A 89 -4.91 16.06 -7.07
#